data_AF-A0A349U4E0-F1
#
_entry.id   AF-A0A349U4E0-F1
#
_cell.length_a   1.000
_cell.length_b   1.000
_cell.length_c   1.000
_cell.angle_alpha   90.00
_cell.angle_beta   90.00
_cell.angle_gamma   90.00
#
_symmetry.space_group_name_H-M   'P 1'
#
loop_
_entity.id
_entity.type
_entity.pdbx_description
1 polymer ?
#
loop_
_entity_poly.entity_id
_entity_poly.type
_entity_poly.pdbx_seq_one_letter_code
_entity_poly.pdbx_strand_id
1 'polypeptide(L)'
;MVSLADIAMITKIDLVSQAEREVMIQKIKEAHPNIILMETNALQGTSLQRLYELIKNSPEIDKENLSLKGSPPLGACTICIGKKEIGWKHHFGIIKKLGGNVADNLYRGE
;
A
#
# COMPACT_ATOMS: atom_id res chain seq x y z
N MET A 1 5.13 -7.91 -3.07
CA MET A 1 4.65 -6.54 -2.76
C MET A 1 5.22 -6.02 -1.45
N VAL A 2 5.25 -6.79 -0.35
CA VAL A 2 5.95 -6.38 0.90
C VAL A 2 7.42 -6.00 0.64
N SER A 3 8.08 -6.68 -0.29
CA SER A 3 9.44 -6.36 -0.76
C SER A 3 9.65 -4.95 -1.33
N LEU A 4 8.57 -4.22 -1.65
CA LEU A 4 8.62 -2.86 -2.21
C LEU A 4 8.08 -1.81 -1.24
N ALA A 5 7.62 -2.22 -0.06
CA ALA A 5 6.98 -1.35 0.91
C ALA A 5 8.02 -0.74 1.86
N ASP A 6 7.88 0.54 2.21
CA ASP A 6 8.74 1.15 3.23
C ASP A 6 8.34 0.72 4.64
N ILE A 7 7.04 0.50 4.83
CA ILE A 7 6.43 0.19 6.11
C ILE A 7 5.48 -1.01 5.91
N ALA A 8 5.57 -1.99 6.79
CA ALA A 8 4.59 -3.06 6.90
C ALA A 8 3.93 -3.04 8.29
N MET A 9 2.60 -2.98 8.30
CA MET A 9 1.79 -3.09 9.50
C MET A 9 1.19 -4.50 9.57
N ILE A 10 1.53 -5.25 10.61
CA ILE A 10 0.89 -6.54 10.89
C ILE A 10 -0.25 -6.31 11.88
N THR A 11 -1.43 -6.81 11.53
CA THR A 11 -2.63 -6.72 12.36
C THR A 11 -3.12 -8.12 12.74
N LYS A 12 -4.00 -8.20 13.75
CA LYS A 12 -4.59 -9.46 14.21
C LYS A 12 -3.56 -10.52 14.61
N ILE A 13 -2.41 -10.08 15.14
CA ILE A 13 -1.32 -10.97 15.53
C ILE A 13 -1.68 -11.86 16.73
N ASP A 14 -2.73 -11.48 17.45
CA ASP A 14 -3.38 -12.27 18.49
C ASP A 14 -4.07 -13.55 17.97
N LEU A 15 -4.30 -13.66 16.66
CA LEU A 15 -4.91 -14.85 16.05
C LEU A 15 -3.91 -15.92 15.62
N VAL A 16 -2.61 -15.65 15.77
CA VAL A 16 -1.54 -16.59 15.44
C VAL A 16 -0.74 -16.95 16.68
N SER A 17 -0.16 -18.15 16.68
CA SER A 17 0.73 -18.56 17.76
C SER A 17 2.00 -17.71 17.78
N GLN A 18 2.71 -17.71 18.92
CA GLN A 18 3.99 -16.99 19.04
C GLN A 18 5.03 -17.50 18.04
N ALA A 19 5.07 -18.82 17.80
CA ALA A 19 5.99 -19.40 16.82
C ALA A 19 5.67 -18.92 15.39
N GLU A 20 4.39 -18.91 14.99
CA GLU A 20 3.98 -18.41 13.68
C GLU A 20 4.27 -16.92 13.52
N ARG A 21 4.05 -16.13 14.57
CA ARG A 21 4.40 -14.71 14.61
C ARG A 21 5.89 -14.49 14.35
N GLU A 22 6.77 -15.21 15.06
CA GLU A 22 8.21 -15.09 14.87
C GLU A 22 8.65 -15.51 13.47
N VAL A 23 8.13 -16.63 12.96
CA VAL A 23 8.40 -17.09 11.59
C VAL A 23 7.95 -16.05 10.56
N MET A 24 6.75 -15.48 10.72
CA MET A 24 6.22 -14.44 9.83
C MET A 24 7.11 -13.20 9.82
N ILE A 25 7.49 -12.69 11.00
CA ILE A 25 8.37 -11.53 11.14
C ILE A 25 9.71 -11.79 10.46
N GLN A 26 10.29 -12.97 10.69
CA GLN A 26 11.56 -13.35 10.08
C GLN A 26 11.45 -13.43 8.56
N LYS A 27 10.39 -14.05 8.02
CA LYS A 27 10.16 -14.14 6.57
C LYS A 27 9.96 -12.77 5.92
N ILE A 28 9.30 -11.83 6.60
CA ILE A 28 9.15 -10.45 6.11
C ILE A 28 10.51 -9.76 6.05
N LYS A 29 11.33 -9.89 7.10
CA LYS A 29 12.69 -9.31 7.13
C LYS A 29 13.63 -9.94 6.11
N GLU A 30 13.53 -11.26 5.88
CA GLU A 30 14.25 -11.93 4.79
C GLU A 30 13.87 -11.36 3.42
N ALA A 31 12.58 -11.09 3.19
CA ALA A 31 12.09 -10.52 1.94
C ALA A 31 12.45 -9.04 1.78
N HIS A 32 12.53 -8.28 2.87
CA HIS A 32 12.94 -6.87 2.87
C HIS A 32 13.68 -6.51 4.17
N PRO A 33 15.03 -6.55 4.18
CA PRO A 33 15.81 -6.33 5.40
C PRO A 33 15.64 -4.95 6.03
N ASN A 34 15.37 -3.93 5.22
CA ASN A 34 15.28 -2.53 5.66
C ASN A 34 13.83 -2.07 5.93
N ILE A 35 12.84 -2.97 5.88
CA ILE A 35 11.45 -2.59 6.09
C ILE A 35 11.20 -2.14 7.53
N ILE A 36 10.44 -1.07 7.70
CA ILE A 36 9.92 -0.70 9.01
C ILE A 36 8.72 -1.59 9.30
N LEU A 37 8.95 -2.61 10.13
CA LEU A 37 7.91 -3.55 10.55
C LEU A 37 7.31 -3.11 11.88
N MET A 38 5.98 -3.03 11.94
CA MET A 38 5.23 -2.67 13.14
C MET A 38 4.02 -3.58 13.31
N GLU A 39 3.67 -3.86 14.56
CA GLU A 39 2.48 -4.63 14.91
C GLU A 39 1.47 -3.72 15.57
N THR A 40 0.19 -3.89 15.23
CA THR A 40 -0.90 -3.10 15.80
C THR A 40 -2.17 -3.94 15.90
N ASN A 41 -2.99 -3.65 16.92
CA ASN A 41 -4.37 -4.07 16.90
C ASN A 41 -5.21 -3.00 16.18
N ALA A 42 -5.69 -3.30 14.97
CA ALA A 42 -6.46 -2.35 14.17
C ALA A 42 -7.81 -1.94 14.80
N LEU A 43 -8.37 -2.73 15.72
CA LEU A 43 -9.60 -2.36 16.45
C LEU A 43 -9.33 -1.30 17.52
N GLN A 44 -8.18 -1.40 18.19
CA GLN A 44 -7.80 -0.51 19.29
C GLN A 44 -6.84 0.61 18.86
N GLY A 45 -6.23 0.50 17.68
CA GLY A 45 -5.25 1.45 17.16
C GLY A 45 -3.95 1.52 17.97
N THR A 46 -3.59 0.46 18.70
CA THR A 46 -2.39 0.45 19.54
C THR A 46 -1.13 0.62 18.72
N SER A 47 -0.15 1.39 19.21
CA SER A 47 1.17 1.57 18.58
C SER A 47 1.15 2.29 17.22
N LEU A 48 0.06 2.98 16.85
CA LEU A 48 -0.01 3.76 15.61
C LEU A 48 0.69 5.13 15.68
N GLN A 49 1.06 5.60 16.88
CA GLN A 49 1.71 6.91 17.05
C GLN A 49 3.00 7.02 16.23
N ARG A 50 3.81 5.96 16.23
CA ARG A 50 5.04 5.89 15.41
C ARG A 50 4.74 5.96 13.91
N LEU A 51 3.67 5.31 13.45
CA LEU A 51 3.24 5.40 12.06
C LEU A 51 2.83 6.84 11.70
N TYR A 52 2.10 7.52 12.59
CA TYR A 52 1.69 8.91 12.36
C TYR A 52 2.88 9.87 12.29
N GLU A 53 3.89 9.69 13.14
CA GLU A 53 5.12 10.47 13.08
C GLU A 53 5.88 10.24 11.77
N LEU A 54 5.99 8.98 11.32
CA LEU A 54 6.61 8.66 10.02
C LEU A 54 5.87 9.30 8.85
N ILE A 55 4.53 9.31 8.87
CA ILE A 55 3.72 9.96 7.85
C ILE A 55 3.90 11.48 7.90
N LYS A 56 3.85 12.08 9.10
CA LYS A 56 3.99 13.53 9.28
C LYS A 56 5.37 14.05 8.84
N ASN A 57 6.41 13.25 9.06
CA ASN A 57 7.78 13.58 8.67
C ASN A 57 8.14 13.10 7.25
N SER A 58 7.18 12.52 6.52
CA SER A 58 7.41 12.09 5.14
C SER A 58 7.54 13.30 4.20
N PRO A 59 8.32 13.18 3.11
CA PRO A 59 8.43 14.24 2.12
C PRO A 59 7.07 14.64 1.54
N GLU A 60 6.94 15.90 1.12
CA GLU A 60 5.76 16.31 0.38
C GLU A 60 5.60 15.51 -0.93
N ILE A 61 4.36 15.30 -1.33
CA ILE A 61 4.02 14.52 -2.52
C ILE A 61 4.15 15.40 -3.76
N ASP A 62 5.12 15.11 -4.60
CA ASP A 62 5.19 15.64 -5.97
C ASP A 62 4.19 14.92 -6.88
N LYS A 63 3.03 15.55 -7.08
CA LYS A 63 1.92 14.97 -7.85
C LYS A 63 2.23 14.76 -9.32
N GLU A 64 3.17 15.49 -9.90
CA GLU A 64 3.48 15.40 -11.33
C GLU A 64 4.43 14.24 -11.64
N ASN A 65 5.27 13.85 -10.68
CA ASN A 65 6.28 12.79 -10.83
C ASN A 65 5.97 11.53 -10.01
N LEU A 66 4.71 11.32 -9.65
CA LEU A 66 4.27 10.13 -8.93
C LEU A 66 4.35 8.87 -9.81
N SER A 67 5.07 7.85 -9.32
CA SER A 67 5.10 6.52 -9.93
C SER A 67 5.11 5.42 -8.87
N LEU A 68 4.66 4.23 -9.25
CA LEU A 68 4.73 3.06 -8.38
C LEU A 68 6.17 2.56 -8.26
N LYS A 69 6.56 2.16 -7.06
CA LYS A 69 7.89 1.58 -6.78
C LYS A 69 8.18 0.32 -7.60
N GLY A 70 7.16 -0.50 -7.81
CA GLY A 70 7.22 -1.68 -8.66
C GLY A 70 5.98 -1.81 -9.52
N SER A 71 6.09 -2.64 -10.55
CA SER A 71 4.96 -2.96 -11.41
C SER A 71 3.95 -3.82 -10.64
N PRO A 72 2.64 -3.53 -10.73
CA PRO A 72 1.62 -4.36 -10.09
C PRO A 72 1.70 -5.81 -10.59
N PRO A 73 1.51 -6.81 -9.71
CA PRO A 73 1.47 -8.21 -10.13
C PRO A 73 0.23 -8.51 -10.98
N LEU A 74 0.32 -9.58 -11.79
CA LEU A 74 -0.83 -10.20 -12.47
C LEU A 74 -1.94 -10.43 -11.44
N GLY A 75 -3.07 -9.73 -11.59
CA GLY A 75 -4.25 -9.89 -10.72
C GLY A 75 -4.62 -8.67 -9.87
N ALA A 76 -3.74 -7.67 -9.71
CA ALA A 76 -4.12 -6.40 -9.07
C ALA A 76 -4.95 -5.53 -10.02
N CYS A 77 -4.51 -5.41 -11.28
CA CYS A 77 -5.26 -4.82 -12.37
C CYS A 77 -4.78 -5.46 -13.67
N THR A 78 -5.67 -6.15 -14.38
CA THR A 78 -5.34 -6.77 -15.68
C THR A 78 -5.10 -5.72 -16.77
N ILE A 79 -5.70 -4.55 -16.61
CA ILE A 79 -5.63 -3.44 -17.58
C ILE A 79 -4.33 -2.63 -17.41
N CYS A 80 -3.90 -2.39 -16.17
CA CYS A 80 -2.71 -1.60 -15.86
C CYS A 80 -1.46 -2.48 -15.65
N ILE A 81 -1.47 -3.70 -16.16
CA ILE A 81 -0.40 -4.65 -15.93
C ILE A 81 0.95 -4.13 -16.44
N GLY A 82 1.98 -4.26 -15.62
CA GLY A 82 3.34 -3.83 -15.96
C GLY A 82 3.58 -2.31 -15.85
N LYS A 83 2.52 -1.48 -15.80
CA LYS A 83 2.64 -0.02 -15.76
C LYS A 83 2.94 0.49 -14.35
N LYS A 84 3.89 1.41 -14.25
CA LYS A 84 4.24 2.12 -13.01
C LYS A 84 3.68 3.54 -12.96
N GLU A 85 3.35 4.12 -14.12
CA GLU A 85 2.71 5.42 -14.22
C GLU A 85 1.30 5.35 -13.65
N ILE A 86 0.95 6.33 -12.82
CA ILE A 86 -0.33 6.40 -12.13
C ILE A 86 -0.97 7.76 -12.33
N GLY A 87 -2.27 7.84 -12.03
CA GLY A 87 -3.07 9.04 -12.24
C GLY A 87 -4.06 8.87 -13.39
N TRP A 88 -5.00 9.81 -13.46
CA TRP A 88 -6.16 9.68 -14.34
C TRP A 88 -5.80 9.64 -15.83
N LYS A 89 -4.70 10.31 -16.23
CA LYS A 89 -4.19 10.33 -17.61
C LYS A 89 -3.62 8.99 -18.08
N HIS A 90 -3.12 8.16 -17.16
CA HIS A 90 -2.51 6.86 -17.46
C HIS A 90 -3.47 5.69 -17.24
N HIS A 91 -4.69 5.98 -16.78
CA HIS A 91 -5.73 4.99 -16.52
C HIS A 91 -6.49 4.65 -17.80
N PHE A 92 -6.85 3.39 -17.94
CA PHE A 92 -7.66 2.91 -19.04
C PHE A 92 -8.98 2.36 -18.50
N GLY A 93 -10.11 2.86 -19.01
CA GLY A 93 -11.45 2.54 -18.50
C GLY A 93 -11.99 3.51 -17.45
N ILE A 94 -13.04 3.10 -16.74
CA ILE A 94 -13.83 3.97 -15.86
C ILE A 94 -13.08 4.24 -14.54
N ILE A 95 -12.93 5.52 -14.19
CA ILE A 95 -12.31 5.96 -12.93
C ILE A 95 -13.37 6.42 -11.95
N LYS A 96 -13.58 5.67 -10.86
CA LYS A 96 -14.37 6.15 -9.73
C LYS A 96 -13.45 6.76 -8.67
N LYS A 97 -13.52 8.07 -8.49
CA LYS A 97 -12.80 8.76 -7.41
C LYS A 97 -13.41 8.41 -6.06
N LEU A 98 -12.57 8.31 -5.02
CA LEU A 98 -13.02 8.14 -3.64
C LEU A 98 -13.87 9.36 -3.24
N GLY A 99 -15.13 9.13 -2.82
CA GLY A 99 -16.07 10.21 -2.48
C GLY A 99 -16.81 10.86 -3.66
N GLY A 100 -16.53 10.47 -4.91
CA GLY A 100 -17.28 10.94 -6.07
C GLY A 100 -18.58 10.17 -6.29
N ASN A 101 -19.64 10.86 -6.72
CA ASN A 101 -20.88 10.23 -7.15
C ASN A 101 -20.64 9.37 -8.40
N VAL A 102 -21.26 8.19 -8.47
CA VAL A 102 -21.02 7.20 -9.54
C VAL A 102 -21.38 7.76 -10.92
N ALA A 103 -22.34 8.69 -10.98
CA ALA A 103 -22.79 9.33 -12.21
C ALA A 103 -21.80 10.38 -12.76
N ASP A 104 -20.96 10.99 -11.91
CA ASP A 104 -20.24 12.22 -12.26
C ASP A 104 -18.85 11.98 -12.84
N ASN A 105 -18.37 10.74 -12.92
CA ASN A 105 -16.97 10.45 -13.26
C ASN A 105 -16.80 9.23 -14.18
N LEU A 106 -17.63 9.08 -15.21
CA LEU A 106 -17.26 8.20 -16.33
C LEU A 106 -16.22 8.90 -17.20
N TYR A 107 -14.95 8.83 -16.80
CA TYR A 107 -13.87 9.10 -17.74
C TYR A 107 -13.87 7.99 -18.80
N ARG A 108 -14.28 8.31 -20.02
CA ARG A 108 -14.07 7.50 -21.21
C ARG A 108 -12.79 8.00 -21.85
N GLY A 109 -11.70 7.26 -21.66
CA GLY A 109 -10.45 7.56 -22.34
C GLY A 109 -10.66 7.52 -23.85
N GLU A 110 -10.47 8.67 -24.49
CA GLU A 110 -10.02 8.74 -25.88
C GLU A 110 -8.49 8.87 -25.87
#